data_AF-A0A1G0ZNH6-F1
#
_entry.id   AF-A0A1G0ZNH6-F1
#
_cell.length_a   1.000
_cell.length_b   1.000
_cell.length_c   1.000
_cell.angle_alpha   90.00
_cell.angle_beta   90.00
_cell.angle_gamma   90.00
#
_symmetry.space_group_name_H-M   'P 1'
#
loop_
_entity.id
_entity.type
_entity.pdbx_description
1 polymer ?
#
loop_
_entity_poly.entity_id
_entity_poly.type
_entity_poly.pdbx_seq_one_letter_code
_entity_poly.pdbx_strand_id
1 'polypeptide(L)'
;MKKIQSLGLGLHKQKRFVGRINKGFDFLGYQIQPGRKLRPSPESLKRLVIRARRLYVHGVGINRLWQYVSRWSGWLWGGLDRMISIKGGVKSYFVFVLKQLKISGICIPQV
;
A
#
# COMPACT_ATOMS: atom_id res chain seq x y z
N MET A 1 -16.08 -27.58 2.36
CA MET A 1 -16.27 -26.72 3.55
C MET A 1 -16.20 -27.47 4.89
N LYS A 2 -16.41 -28.80 4.92
CA LYS A 2 -16.37 -29.62 6.15
C LYS A 2 -15.06 -29.53 6.96
N LYS A 3 -13.91 -29.28 6.32
CA LYS A 3 -12.58 -29.24 6.97
C LYS A 3 -12.31 -28.03 7.89
N ILE A 4 -12.95 -26.88 7.64
CA ILE A 4 -12.79 -25.68 8.51
C ILE A 4 -13.74 -25.79 9.72
N GLN A 5 -14.91 -26.38 9.51
CA GLN A 5 -15.90 -26.60 10.58
C GLN A 5 -15.41 -27.60 11.61
N SER A 6 -14.67 -28.65 11.22
CA SER A 6 -14.04 -29.60 12.15
C SER A 6 -12.96 -28.95 13.04
N LEU A 7 -12.48 -27.76 12.68
CA LEU A 7 -11.52 -26.97 13.47
C LEU A 7 -12.22 -25.95 14.38
N GLY A 8 -13.56 -25.97 14.45
CA GLY A 8 -14.34 -24.96 15.20
C GLY A 8 -14.32 -23.56 14.57
N LEU A 9 -13.89 -23.43 13.31
CA LEU A 9 -13.75 -22.15 12.64
C LEU A 9 -14.90 -21.89 11.65
N GLY A 10 -15.29 -20.61 11.54
CA GLY A 10 -16.28 -20.12 10.59
C GLY A 10 -15.67 -19.13 9.59
N LEU A 11 -16.09 -19.20 8.32
CA LEU A 11 -15.71 -18.20 7.33
C LEU A 11 -16.66 -17.00 7.38
N HIS A 12 -16.12 -15.79 7.51
CA HIS A 12 -16.91 -14.56 7.53
C HIS A 12 -17.50 -14.26 6.13
N LYS A 13 -18.83 -14.18 6.02
CA LYS A 13 -19.54 -14.04 4.74
C LYS A 13 -19.07 -12.85 3.91
N GLN A 14 -18.87 -11.67 4.52
CA GLN A 14 -18.45 -10.46 3.79
C GLN A 14 -16.97 -10.49 3.35
N LYS A 15 -16.11 -11.28 4.02
CA LYS A 15 -14.68 -11.37 3.67
C LYS A 15 -14.41 -12.50 2.67
N ARG A 16 -15.43 -13.32 2.39
CA ARG A 16 -15.36 -14.44 1.48
C ARG A 16 -15.82 -14.00 0.09
N PHE A 17 -14.91 -14.10 -0.87
CA PHE A 17 -15.23 -13.96 -2.28
C PHE A 17 -14.80 -15.22 -3.01
N VAL A 18 -15.70 -15.78 -3.82
CA VAL A 18 -15.41 -16.90 -4.73
C VAL A 18 -15.94 -16.48 -6.10
N GLY A 19 -15.03 -16.19 -7.02
CA GLY A 19 -15.37 -15.67 -8.33
C GLY A 19 -14.15 -15.52 -9.23
N ARG A 20 -14.34 -15.02 -10.45
CA ARG A 20 -13.26 -14.84 -11.42
C ARG A 20 -12.24 -13.82 -10.93
N ILE A 21 -10.96 -14.14 -11.11
CA ILE A 21 -9.82 -13.28 -10.74
C ILE A 21 -9.56 -12.12 -11.72
N ASN A 22 -10.33 -12.01 -12.81
CA ASN A 22 -10.13 -10.98 -13.84
C ASN A 22 -10.24 -9.55 -13.30
N LYS A 23 -11.06 -9.32 -12.25
CA LYS A 23 -11.15 -8.03 -11.55
C LYS A 23 -10.00 -7.79 -10.56
N GLY A 24 -9.23 -8.84 -10.27
CA GLY A 24 -8.24 -8.90 -9.22
C GLY A 24 -8.81 -9.01 -7.82
N PHE A 25 -7.92 -9.12 -6.84
CA PHE A 25 -8.25 -9.09 -5.42
C PHE A 25 -7.08 -8.52 -4.63
N ASP A 26 -7.39 -8.05 -3.42
CA ASP A 26 -6.38 -7.50 -2.52
C ASP A 26 -5.85 -8.59 -1.58
N PHE A 27 -4.53 -8.69 -1.46
CA PHE A 27 -3.87 -9.65 -0.58
C PHE A 27 -2.58 -9.06 -0.02
N LEU A 28 -2.42 -9.11 1.31
CA LEU A 28 -1.24 -8.60 2.04
C LEU A 28 -0.83 -7.16 1.70
N GLY A 29 -1.78 -6.32 1.29
CA GLY A 29 -1.50 -4.93 0.91
C GLY A 29 -1.11 -4.74 -0.56
N TYR A 30 -1.20 -5.79 -1.37
CA TYR A 30 -1.04 -5.76 -2.82
C TYR A 30 -2.37 -5.99 -3.53
N GLN A 31 -2.50 -5.43 -4.73
CA GLN A 31 -3.55 -5.76 -5.67
C GLN A 31 -3.01 -6.80 -6.66
N ILE A 32 -3.61 -7.99 -6.63
CA ILE A 32 -3.25 -9.11 -7.51
C ILE A 32 -4.21 -9.11 -8.69
N GLN A 33 -3.66 -9.03 -9.90
CA GLN A 33 -4.42 -9.12 -11.16
C GLN A 33 -3.66 -9.99 -12.17
N PRO A 34 -4.34 -10.91 -12.88
CA PRO A 34 -3.71 -11.72 -13.93
C PRO A 34 -3.02 -10.86 -14.99
N GLY A 35 -1.82 -11.26 -15.40
CA GLY A 35 -1.06 -10.59 -16.47
C GLY A 35 -0.51 -9.20 -16.11
N ARG A 36 -0.61 -8.77 -14.84
CA ARG A 36 -0.10 -7.48 -14.36
C ARG A 36 0.91 -7.67 -13.24
N LYS A 37 1.90 -6.77 -13.19
CA LYS A 37 2.80 -6.66 -12.03
C LYS A 37 2.01 -6.26 -10.78
N LEU A 38 2.46 -6.74 -9.64
CA LEU A 38 1.93 -6.38 -8.33
C LEU A 38 2.02 -4.86 -8.11
N ARG A 39 0.96 -4.32 -7.51
CA ARG A 39 0.82 -2.92 -7.14
C ARG A 39 0.32 -2.85 -5.70
N PRO A 40 0.56 -1.75 -4.97
CA PRO A 40 -0.07 -1.56 -3.66
C PRO A 40 -1.59 -1.54 -3.83
N SER A 41 -2.31 -2.19 -2.92
CA SER A 41 -3.77 -2.16 -2.92
C SER A 41 -4.30 -0.76 -2.57
N PRO A 42 -5.54 -0.42 -2.95
CA PRO A 42 -6.16 0.85 -2.55
C PRO A 42 -6.15 1.06 -1.04
N GLU A 43 -6.37 -0.01 -0.27
CA GLU A 43 -6.34 0.02 1.19
C GLU A 43 -4.92 0.26 1.75
N SER A 44 -3.89 -0.29 1.10
CA SER A 44 -2.49 -0.02 1.46
C SER A 44 -2.13 1.45 1.26
N LEU A 45 -2.51 2.04 0.12
CA LEU A 45 -2.33 3.47 -0.16
C LEU A 45 -3.11 4.35 0.81
N LYS A 46 -4.35 3.98 1.15
CA LYS A 46 -5.15 4.69 2.15
C LYS A 46 -4.46 4.70 3.52
N ARG A 47 -3.94 3.56 3.97
CA ARG A 47 -3.21 3.45 5.25
C ARG A 47 -1.92 4.27 5.24
N LEU A 48 -1.19 4.27 4.12
CA LEU A 48 -0.01 5.14 3.93
C LEU A 48 -0.38 6.61 4.19
N VAL A 49 -1.44 7.09 3.55
CA VAL A 49 -1.92 8.49 3.67
C VAL A 49 -2.41 8.80 5.09
N ILE A 50 -3.18 7.91 5.71
CA ILE A 50 -3.68 8.11 7.08
C ILE A 50 -2.52 8.28 8.05
N ARG A 51 -1.50 7.42 7.96
CA ARG A 51 -0.33 7.49 8.84
C ARG A 51 0.52 8.72 8.55
N ALA A 52 0.73 9.05 7.27
CA ALA A 52 1.40 10.29 6.84
C ALA A 52 0.70 11.55 7.38
N ARG A 53 -0.63 11.60 7.30
CA ARG A 53 -1.43 12.69 7.88
C ARG A 53 -1.24 12.80 9.38
N ARG A 54 -1.25 11.67 10.10
CA ARG A 54 -0.99 11.67 11.56
C ARG A 54 0.39 12.25 11.86
N LEU A 55 1.44 11.82 11.15
CA LEU A 55 2.78 12.37 11.33
C LEU A 55 2.81 13.89 11.08
N TYR A 56 2.21 14.34 9.97
CA TYR A 56 2.15 15.75 9.63
C TYR A 56 1.44 16.59 10.71
N VAL A 57 0.28 16.12 11.20
CA VAL A 57 -0.48 16.80 12.28
C VAL A 57 0.32 16.91 13.58
N HIS A 58 1.23 15.97 13.86
CA HIS A 58 2.11 16.04 15.03
C HIS A 58 3.35 16.94 14.81
N GLY A 59 3.33 17.82 13.80
CA GLY A 59 4.41 18.78 13.55
C GLY A 59 5.69 18.13 13.00
N VAL A 60 5.61 16.92 12.46
CA VAL A 60 6.77 16.22 11.92
C VAL A 60 7.21 16.89 10.61
N GLY A 61 8.48 17.31 10.56
CA GLY A 61 9.07 17.93 9.38
C GLY A 61 9.13 17.02 8.14
N ILE A 62 9.27 17.65 6.97
CA ILE A 62 9.23 16.99 5.66
C ILE A 62 10.20 15.82 5.51
N ASN A 63 11.41 15.95 6.08
CA ASN A 63 12.45 14.91 6.01
C ASN A 63 11.99 13.61 6.67
N ARG A 64 11.24 13.70 7.76
CA ARG A 64 10.74 12.52 8.47
C ARG A 64 9.49 11.94 7.79
N LEU A 65 8.72 12.76 7.07
CA LEU A 65 7.69 12.26 6.15
C LEU A 65 8.34 11.49 4.98
N TRP A 66 9.42 12.02 4.40
CA TRP A 66 10.19 11.35 3.35
C TRP A 66 10.77 10.01 3.83
N GLN A 67 11.38 9.98 5.01
CA GLN A 67 11.88 8.74 5.62
C GLN A 67 10.77 7.72 5.83
N TYR A 68 9.59 8.16 6.28
CA TYR A 68 8.44 7.27 6.44
C TYR A 68 7.99 6.65 5.11
N VAL A 69 7.83 7.46 4.07
CA VAL A 69 7.45 6.97 2.73
C VAL A 69 8.53 6.06 2.16
N SER A 70 9.81 6.40 2.35
CA SER A 70 10.94 5.57 1.91
C SER A 70 10.94 4.19 2.56
N ARG A 71 10.71 4.10 3.88
CA ARG A 71 10.58 2.82 4.60
C ARG A 71 9.37 2.03 4.15
N TRP A 72 8.25 2.70 3.91
CA TRP A 72 7.05 2.05 3.37
C TRP A 72 7.29 1.50 1.96
N SER A 73 7.99 2.24 1.10
CA SER A 73 8.39 1.73 -0.22
C SER A 73 9.38 0.57 -0.13
N GLY A 74 10.30 0.59 0.83
CA GLY A 74 11.17 -0.56 1.12
C GLY A 74 10.39 -1.80 1.53
N TRP A 75 9.38 -1.66 2.40
CA TRP A 75 8.46 -2.75 2.74
C TRP A 75 7.66 -3.22 1.52
N LEU A 76 7.20 -2.30 0.67
CA LEU A 76 6.43 -2.61 -0.52
C LEU A 76 7.26 -3.41 -1.52
N TRP A 77 8.56 -3.15 -1.67
CA TRP A 77 9.40 -3.80 -2.68
C TRP A 77 10.18 -5.00 -2.14
N GLY A 78 10.36 -5.07 -0.82
CA GLY A 78 11.20 -6.07 -0.16
C GLY A 78 10.79 -7.50 -0.52
N GLY A 79 11.75 -8.28 -1.02
CA GLY A 79 11.59 -9.71 -1.32
C GLY A 79 10.67 -10.04 -2.49
N LEU A 80 10.26 -9.05 -3.28
CA LEU A 80 9.26 -9.23 -4.35
C LEU A 80 9.76 -8.78 -5.74
N ASP A 81 11.03 -8.36 -5.84
CA ASP A 81 11.81 -8.11 -7.06
C ASP A 81 10.99 -7.77 -8.32
N ARG A 82 11.20 -8.52 -9.43
CA ARG A 82 10.63 -8.26 -10.75
C ARG A 82 9.10 -8.39 -10.81
N MET A 83 8.47 -8.88 -9.73
CA MET A 83 7.03 -9.08 -9.63
C MET A 83 6.29 -7.76 -9.37
N ILE A 84 6.95 -6.76 -8.79
CA ILE A 84 6.33 -5.47 -8.45
C ILE A 84 6.61 -4.40 -9.50
N SER A 85 5.62 -3.53 -9.69
CA SER A 85 5.82 -2.29 -10.44
C SER A 85 6.59 -1.27 -9.60
N ILE A 86 7.86 -1.04 -9.94
CA ILE A 86 8.72 -0.01 -9.32
C ILE A 86 8.59 1.34 -10.05
N LYS A 87 7.63 1.49 -10.96
CA LYS A 87 7.49 2.67 -11.82
C LYS A 87 7.35 3.94 -10.97
N GLY A 88 8.28 4.88 -11.16
CA GLY A 88 8.30 6.17 -10.46
C GLY A 88 8.92 6.14 -9.05
N GLY A 89 9.27 4.96 -8.52
CA GLY A 89 10.00 4.80 -7.26
C GLY A 89 9.35 5.47 -6.05
N VAL A 90 10.14 5.72 -5.00
CA VAL A 90 9.70 6.34 -3.73
C VAL A 90 9.12 7.73 -3.99
N LYS A 91 9.75 8.46 -4.91
CA LYS A 91 9.37 9.82 -5.31
C LYS A 91 7.90 9.89 -5.74
N SER A 92 7.42 8.92 -6.51
CA SER A 92 6.02 8.87 -6.95
C SER A 92 5.05 8.75 -5.78
N TYR A 93 5.35 7.89 -4.79
CA TYR A 93 4.53 7.72 -3.60
C TYR A 93 4.60 8.93 -2.67
N PHE A 94 5.76 9.57 -2.60
CA PHE A 94 5.92 10.79 -1.83
C PHE A 94 5.09 11.95 -2.41
N VAL A 95 5.17 12.16 -3.72
CA VAL A 95 4.32 13.14 -4.42
C VAL A 95 2.83 12.81 -4.25
N PHE A 96 2.46 11.53 -4.33
CA PHE A 96 1.10 11.10 -4.04
C PHE A 96 0.66 11.49 -2.62
N VAL A 97 1.48 11.23 -1.60
CA VAL A 97 1.19 11.61 -0.21
C VAL A 97 1.06 13.13 -0.06
N LEU A 98 1.97 13.93 -0.61
CA LEU A 98 1.91 15.39 -0.53
C LEU A 98 0.63 15.94 -1.16
N LYS A 99 0.22 15.41 -2.32
CA LYS A 99 -1.05 15.78 -2.96
C LYS A 99 -2.25 15.46 -2.06
N GLN A 100 -2.27 14.31 -1.39
CA GLN A 100 -3.35 13.91 -0.48
C GLN A 100 -3.38 14.75 0.82
N LEU A 101 -2.24 15.30 1.22
CA LEU A 101 -2.14 16.22 2.35
C LEU A 101 -2.37 17.68 1.96
N LYS A 102 -2.57 17.98 0.67
CA LYS A 102 -2.71 19.35 0.11
C LYS A 102 -1.49 20.25 0.42
N ILE A 103 -0.30 19.66 0.42
CA ILE A 103 0.96 20.37 0.64
C ILE A 103 1.57 20.70 -0.73
N SER A 104 1.80 21.98 -1.02
CA SER A 104 2.39 22.48 -2.27
C SER A 104 3.74 23.17 -2.01
N GLY A 105 4.57 23.31 -3.06
CA GLY A 105 5.78 24.13 -3.02
C GLY A 105 7.01 23.53 -2.32
N ILE A 106 7.02 22.23 -2.03
CA ILE A 106 8.12 21.59 -1.30
C ILE A 106 9.13 20.92 -2.24
N CYS A 107 10.41 21.22 -2.06
CA CYS A 107 11.51 20.51 -2.71
C CYS A 107 11.58 19.07 -2.22
N ILE A 108 11.54 18.13 -3.16
CA ILE A 108 11.70 16.70 -2.87
C ILE A 108 13.15 16.48 -2.43
N PRO A 109 13.40 15.98 -1.21
CA PRO A 109 14.75 15.68 -0.74
C PRO A 109 15.46 14.78 -1.75
N GLN A 110 16.63 15.23 -2.25
CA GLN A 110 17.52 14.36 -3.01
C GLN A 110 18.27 13.46 -2.03
N VAL A 111 18.46 12.20 -2.42
CA VAL A 111 19.42 11.28 -1.77
C VAL A 111 20.68 11.31 -2.61
#